data_AF-A0A921JQM6-F1
#
_entry.id   AF-A0A921JQM6-F1
#
_cell.length_a   1.000
_cell.length_b   1.000
_cell.length_c   1.000
_cell.angle_alpha   90.00
_cell.angle_beta   90.00
_cell.angle_gamma   90.00
#
_symmetry.space_group_name_H-M   'P 1'
#
loop_
_entity.id
_entity.type
_entity.pdbx_description
1 polymer ?
#
loop_
_entity_poly.entity_id
_entity_poly.type
_entity_poly.pdbx_seq_one_letter_code
_entity_poly.pdbx_strand_id
1 'polypeptide(L)'
;MFPSWRMCAYPELGLTYITRVSGQLPPPRQPIDPAGLGLETGHKPRERRRAMSDQASNAAEISLAADFDTPSQADWEKEVLKVLNRGKPEDKHIGIEKAYSRLTSTTVDGLTIKPLYTKEDGVEELGYPGVFPFVRGATVRDGNMTAWHVAQLHEDPDAAASNKFLLTDLERGGTAVFLRVDPDAIKPDDIPTVLSGVLLDLAPVYLSSATQQLEAARALAAFLNDDVKDNAGMTGNFGIDPIGAAALAGTDVDLSVLKEALELAKPFPQMTPFVVDATIYHNAGAGDVHEVAYALAVGVEYVRALVDLGLTVDEAFSKIIFRVSTTTDQFATIARLRSLRGRWGRVGEVLGVSEAKRGAIQHAVTSQRVLTRDDAYVNILRGTISSFAAAVGQADIQTVLPFDHVWGLPTDFSRRISRNTQILLAEESNLGCVND
;
A
#
# COMPACT_ATOMS: atom_id res chain seq x y z
N MET A 1 0.80 -36.07 -51.32
CA MET A 1 -0.12 -36.44 -50.21
C MET A 1 -0.55 -35.15 -49.54
N PHE A 2 -1.86 -34.93 -49.48
CA PHE A 2 -2.50 -33.66 -49.14
C PHE A 2 -2.18 -33.18 -47.71
N PRO A 3 -1.96 -31.87 -47.48
CA PRO A 3 -1.88 -31.29 -46.15
C PRO A 3 -3.29 -31.05 -45.57
N SER A 4 -3.53 -31.50 -44.34
CA SER A 4 -4.75 -31.18 -43.59
C SER A 4 -4.61 -29.80 -42.93
N TRP A 5 -5.49 -28.87 -43.31
CA TRP A 5 -5.64 -27.54 -42.74
C TRP A 5 -6.69 -27.58 -41.61
N ARG A 6 -6.48 -26.83 -40.52
CA ARG A 6 -7.56 -26.50 -39.57
C ARG A 6 -7.82 -25.00 -39.60
N MET A 7 -9.09 -24.67 -39.77
CA MET A 7 -9.64 -23.32 -39.93
C MET A 7 -10.44 -23.01 -38.67
N CYS A 8 -10.10 -21.97 -37.94
CA CYS A 8 -10.92 -21.43 -36.85
C CYS A 8 -11.45 -20.06 -37.31
N ALA A 9 -12.76 -19.96 -37.48
CA ALA A 9 -13.43 -18.71 -37.88
C ALA A 9 -14.01 -18.00 -36.65
N TYR A 10 -13.77 -16.69 -36.55
CA TYR A 10 -14.53 -15.77 -35.69
C TYR A 10 -15.39 -14.89 -36.60
N PRO A 11 -16.73 -14.86 -36.47
CA PRO A 11 -17.61 -14.27 -37.50
C PRO A 11 -17.64 -12.73 -37.59
N GLU A 12 -16.91 -11.97 -36.75
CA GLU A 12 -17.14 -10.52 -36.64
C GLU A 12 -16.04 -9.61 -37.19
N LEU A 13 -14.91 -10.15 -37.68
CA LEU A 13 -13.82 -9.33 -38.22
C LEU A 13 -13.25 -10.01 -39.47
N GLY A 14 -13.72 -9.60 -40.65
CA GLY A 14 -13.40 -10.18 -41.96
C GLY A 14 -11.93 -10.06 -42.41
N LEU A 15 -11.01 -10.73 -41.71
CA LEU A 15 -9.58 -10.83 -42.05
C LEU A 15 -9.10 -12.27 -41.87
N THR A 16 -8.47 -12.84 -42.91
CA THR A 16 -7.91 -14.21 -42.90
C THR A 16 -6.39 -14.13 -42.96
N TYR A 17 -5.68 -14.71 -42.00
CA TYR A 17 -4.21 -14.91 -42.06
C TYR A 17 -3.87 -16.41 -41.91
N ILE A 18 -2.90 -16.86 -42.71
CA ILE A 18 -2.40 -18.24 -42.76
C ILE A 18 -0.95 -18.24 -42.26
N THR A 19 -0.63 -18.99 -41.19
CA THR A 19 0.76 -19.25 -40.78
C THR A 19 0.99 -20.75 -40.46
N ARG A 20 2.17 -21.24 -40.84
CA ARG A 20 2.60 -22.65 -40.79
C ARG A 20 3.41 -22.89 -39.52
N VAL A 21 3.02 -23.87 -38.70
CA VAL A 21 3.79 -24.31 -37.52
C VAL A 21 4.60 -25.55 -37.91
N SER A 22 5.93 -25.46 -37.85
CA SER A 22 6.84 -26.63 -37.89
C SER A 22 7.89 -26.46 -36.81
N GLY A 23 7.90 -27.37 -35.83
CA GLY A 23 8.92 -27.44 -34.79
C GLY A 23 10.09 -28.34 -35.17
N GLN A 24 11.31 -27.91 -34.83
CA GLN A 24 12.45 -28.76 -34.48
C GLN A 24 13.49 -27.91 -33.73
N LEU A 25 13.98 -28.44 -32.59
CA LEU A 25 14.98 -27.83 -31.70
C LEU A 25 16.38 -27.78 -32.36
N PRO A 26 17.20 -26.73 -32.12
CA PRO A 26 18.59 -26.67 -32.58
C PRO A 26 19.53 -27.53 -31.69
N PRO A 27 20.61 -28.10 -32.26
CA PRO A 27 21.57 -28.95 -31.54
C PRO A 27 22.55 -28.17 -30.65
N PRO A 28 23.21 -28.83 -29.66
CA PRO A 28 24.09 -28.19 -28.69
C PRO A 28 25.40 -27.70 -29.34
N ARG A 29 25.87 -26.52 -28.92
CA ARG A 29 27.15 -25.92 -29.38
C ARG A 29 28.35 -26.66 -28.77
N GLN A 30 29.31 -27.03 -29.61
CA GLN A 30 30.60 -27.62 -29.21
C GLN A 30 31.56 -26.56 -28.62
N PRO A 31 32.53 -26.95 -27.77
CA PRO A 31 33.49 -26.04 -27.15
C PRO A 31 34.54 -25.56 -28.17
N ILE A 32 34.93 -24.30 -28.08
CA ILE A 32 35.96 -23.70 -28.95
C ILE A 32 37.34 -23.87 -28.31
N ASP A 33 38.27 -24.42 -29.10
CA ASP A 33 39.69 -24.67 -28.80
C ASP A 33 40.50 -23.35 -28.67
N PRO A 34 41.22 -23.11 -27.55
CA PRO A 34 41.99 -21.90 -27.31
C PRO A 34 43.44 -22.08 -27.77
N ALA A 35 43.69 -22.22 -29.07
CA ALA A 35 45.06 -22.28 -29.60
C ALA A 35 45.15 -21.59 -30.97
N GLY A 36 45.09 -20.26 -30.96
CA GLY A 36 45.27 -19.49 -32.18
C GLY A 36 44.98 -18.01 -31.97
N LEU A 37 45.78 -17.36 -31.12
CA LEU A 37 46.05 -15.91 -31.13
C LEU A 37 47.11 -15.65 -30.04
N GLY A 38 48.28 -15.19 -30.45
CA GLY A 38 49.45 -15.00 -29.59
C GLY A 38 49.18 -14.05 -28.41
N LEU A 39 49.51 -14.53 -27.21
CA LEU A 39 49.52 -13.75 -25.97
C LEU A 39 50.96 -13.44 -25.58
N GLU A 40 51.38 -12.17 -25.74
CA GLU A 40 52.41 -11.59 -24.87
C GLU A 40 51.73 -11.11 -23.59
N THR A 41 52.15 -11.69 -22.47
CA THR A 41 51.69 -11.35 -21.11
C THR A 41 52.38 -10.07 -20.64
N GLY A 42 51.64 -8.96 -20.65
CA GLY A 42 52.05 -7.68 -20.07
C GLY A 42 50.94 -7.09 -19.21
N HIS A 43 51.04 -7.27 -17.90
CA HIS A 43 50.14 -6.68 -16.91
C HIS A 43 50.41 -5.16 -16.84
N LYS A 44 49.48 -4.35 -17.37
CA LYS A 44 49.37 -2.90 -17.10
C LYS A 44 47.95 -2.58 -16.65
N PRO A 45 47.75 -1.80 -15.57
CA PRO A 45 46.40 -1.41 -15.14
C PRO A 45 45.73 -0.59 -16.24
N ARG A 46 44.52 -0.96 -16.64
CA ARG A 46 43.72 -0.18 -17.59
C ARG A 46 43.29 1.14 -16.94
N GLU A 47 44.05 2.20 -17.20
CA GLU A 47 43.60 3.60 -17.17
C GLU A 47 42.52 3.81 -18.25
N ARG A 48 41.33 3.25 -18.05
CA ARG A 48 40.13 3.53 -18.88
C ARG A 48 38.88 3.72 -18.00
N ARG A 49 39.06 4.39 -16.86
CA ARG A 49 37.98 4.95 -16.02
C ARG A 49 38.36 6.39 -15.63
N ARG A 50 38.63 7.24 -16.62
CA ARG A 50 38.81 8.69 -16.41
C ARG A 50 38.72 9.50 -17.72
N ALA A 51 37.78 9.14 -18.58
CA ALA A 51 37.49 9.90 -19.81
C ALA A 51 35.99 9.97 -20.12
N MET A 52 35.16 9.98 -19.07
CA MET A 52 33.72 10.31 -19.14
C MET A 52 33.31 11.27 -18.01
N SER A 53 34.24 12.05 -17.46
CA SER A 53 33.94 13.12 -16.48
C SER A 53 33.97 14.54 -17.05
N ASP A 54 34.36 14.72 -18.31
CA ASP A 54 34.54 16.06 -18.91
C ASP A 54 33.43 16.42 -19.90
N GLN A 55 32.32 15.69 -19.88
CA GLN A 55 31.02 16.12 -20.39
C GLN A 55 30.01 16.30 -19.24
N ALA A 56 30.48 16.88 -18.13
CA ALA A 56 29.57 17.64 -17.26
C ALA A 56 29.07 18.82 -18.10
N SER A 57 27.97 18.60 -18.79
CA SER A 57 27.25 19.59 -19.58
C SER A 57 27.08 20.89 -18.79
N ASN A 58 27.16 22.01 -19.51
CA ASN A 58 26.79 23.40 -19.16
C ASN A 58 25.34 23.57 -18.62
N ALA A 59 24.81 22.65 -17.81
CA ALA A 59 23.47 22.73 -17.24
C ALA A 59 23.32 23.91 -16.25
N ALA A 60 24.42 24.47 -15.76
CA ALA A 60 24.43 25.60 -14.83
C ALA A 60 23.94 26.92 -15.46
N GLU A 61 23.82 27.01 -16.79
CA GLU A 61 23.38 28.23 -17.51
C GLU A 61 22.11 28.02 -18.36
N ILE A 62 21.30 27.00 -18.06
CA ILE A 62 20.02 26.85 -18.75
C ILE A 62 18.98 27.77 -18.09
N SER A 63 18.72 28.91 -18.72
CA SER A 63 17.55 29.73 -18.40
C SER A 63 16.30 29.06 -18.97
N LEU A 64 15.27 28.90 -18.13
CA LEU A 64 13.97 28.32 -18.51
C LEU A 64 12.88 29.38 -18.39
N ALA A 65 12.18 29.41 -17.25
CA ALA A 65 11.14 30.40 -16.98
C ALA A 65 11.70 31.83 -16.90
N ALA A 66 12.98 31.99 -16.56
CA ALA A 66 13.63 33.29 -16.43
C ALA A 66 13.83 34.03 -17.77
N ASP A 67 13.64 33.36 -18.92
CA ASP A 67 13.63 33.99 -20.25
C ASP A 67 12.31 34.71 -20.56
N PHE A 68 11.28 34.54 -19.72
CA PHE A 68 9.97 35.15 -19.87
C PHE A 68 9.68 36.11 -18.71
N ASP A 69 8.77 37.05 -18.94
CA ASP A 69 8.21 37.85 -17.85
C ASP A 69 7.52 36.91 -16.84
N THR A 70 7.82 37.10 -15.55
CA THR A 70 7.20 36.31 -14.47
C THR A 70 5.69 36.54 -14.46
N PRO A 71 4.87 35.52 -14.77
CA PRO A 71 3.42 35.69 -14.80
C PRO A 71 2.89 35.97 -13.39
N SER A 72 1.99 36.94 -13.27
CA SER A 72 1.29 37.21 -12.02
C SER A 72 0.04 36.35 -11.88
N GLN A 73 -0.50 36.28 -10.65
CA GLN A 73 -1.82 35.67 -10.41
C GLN A 73 -2.90 36.30 -11.30
N ALA A 74 -2.88 37.63 -11.47
CA ALA A 74 -3.84 38.35 -12.29
C ALA A 74 -3.76 37.96 -13.78
N ASP A 75 -2.55 37.66 -14.29
CA ASP A 75 -2.37 37.19 -15.66
C ASP A 75 -3.03 35.82 -15.86
N TRP A 76 -2.85 34.90 -14.90
CA TRP A 76 -3.51 33.60 -14.92
C TRP A 76 -5.04 33.73 -14.82
N GLU A 77 -5.54 34.56 -13.90
CA GLU A 77 -6.98 34.80 -13.71
C GLU A 77 -7.67 35.34 -14.97
N LYS A 78 -6.97 36.20 -15.72
CA LYS A 78 -7.44 36.69 -17.02
C LYS A 78 -7.63 35.54 -18.02
N GLU A 79 -6.70 34.60 -18.10
CA GLU A 79 -6.83 33.42 -18.98
C GLU A 79 -7.95 32.48 -18.54
N VAL A 80 -8.11 32.26 -17.23
CA VAL A 80 -9.24 31.48 -16.66
C VAL A 80 -10.58 32.07 -17.09
N LEU A 81 -10.74 33.39 -16.98
CA LEU A 81 -11.96 34.08 -17.37
C LEU A 81 -12.23 33.97 -18.87
N LYS A 82 -11.21 34.10 -19.72
CA LYS A 82 -11.36 33.90 -21.17
C LYS A 82 -11.91 32.51 -21.48
N VAL A 83 -11.39 31.47 -20.83
CA VAL A 83 -11.85 30.08 -21.02
C VAL A 83 -13.28 29.92 -20.53
N LEU A 84 -13.58 30.34 -19.30
CA LEU A 84 -14.90 30.14 -18.70
C LEU A 84 -16.00 31.00 -19.34
N ASN A 85 -15.65 32.11 -19.98
CA ASN A 85 -16.61 32.96 -20.70
C ASN A 85 -16.69 32.65 -22.20
N ARG A 86 -15.89 31.72 -22.71
CA ARG A 86 -15.94 31.31 -24.12
C ARG A 86 -17.33 30.81 -24.50
N GLY A 87 -17.89 31.38 -25.58
CA GLY A 87 -19.22 31.03 -26.08
C GLY A 87 -20.40 31.61 -25.28
N LYS A 88 -20.14 32.41 -24.24
CA LYS A 88 -21.20 33.11 -23.49
C LYS A 88 -21.44 34.52 -24.06
N PRO A 89 -22.70 34.98 -24.16
CA PRO A 89 -23.03 36.39 -24.36
C PRO A 89 -22.36 37.30 -23.32
N GLU A 90 -22.02 38.54 -23.69
CA GLU A 90 -21.32 39.49 -22.80
C GLU A 90 -22.08 39.77 -21.49
N ASP A 91 -23.42 39.85 -21.55
CA ASP A 91 -24.30 40.01 -20.39
C ASP A 91 -24.27 38.82 -19.42
N LYS A 92 -23.69 37.69 -19.83
CA LYS A 92 -23.54 36.45 -19.04
C LYS A 92 -22.10 36.13 -18.65
N HIS A 93 -21.16 37.04 -18.90
CA HIS A 93 -19.78 36.86 -18.46
C HIS A 93 -19.72 36.81 -16.94
N ILE A 94 -18.93 35.87 -16.41
CA ILE A 94 -18.69 35.74 -14.97
C ILE A 94 -17.40 36.47 -14.61
N GLY A 95 -17.35 37.03 -13.40
CA GLY A 95 -16.12 37.55 -12.79
C GLY A 95 -15.33 36.45 -12.07
N ILE A 96 -14.15 36.81 -11.56
CA ILE A 96 -13.16 35.86 -11.03
C ILE A 96 -13.64 35.11 -9.78
N GLU A 97 -14.36 35.77 -8.88
CA GLU A 97 -14.97 35.12 -7.70
C GLU A 97 -15.87 33.94 -8.09
N LYS A 98 -16.72 34.16 -9.09
CA LYS A 98 -17.63 33.13 -9.60
C LYS A 98 -16.90 32.07 -10.43
N ALA A 99 -15.75 32.40 -11.01
CA ALA A 99 -14.87 31.42 -11.65
C ALA A 99 -14.24 30.49 -10.61
N TYR A 100 -13.63 31.02 -9.55
CA TYR A 100 -13.11 30.21 -8.45
C TYR A 100 -14.19 29.34 -7.83
N SER A 101 -15.36 29.89 -7.51
CA SER A 101 -16.48 29.10 -6.96
C SER A 101 -16.92 27.93 -7.86
N ARG A 102 -16.73 28.01 -9.18
CA ARG A 102 -17.07 26.92 -10.12
C ARG A 102 -15.96 25.88 -10.27
N LEU A 103 -14.72 26.28 -10.05
CA LEU A 103 -13.54 25.43 -10.23
C LEU A 103 -13.09 24.78 -8.91
N THR A 104 -13.47 25.39 -7.79
CA THR A 104 -13.26 24.82 -6.46
C THR A 104 -14.17 23.61 -6.27
N SER A 105 -13.58 22.52 -5.80
CA SER A 105 -14.31 21.31 -5.42
C SER A 105 -14.42 21.20 -3.91
N THR A 106 -15.50 20.60 -3.42
CA THR A 106 -15.69 20.30 -2.00
C THR A 106 -15.89 18.80 -1.84
N THR A 107 -15.11 18.17 -0.95
CA THR A 107 -15.23 16.75 -0.65
C THR A 107 -16.52 16.47 0.14
N VAL A 108 -16.90 15.19 0.23
CA VAL A 108 -18.10 14.75 0.96
C VAL A 108 -18.09 15.20 2.43
N ASP A 109 -16.89 15.28 3.03
CA ASP A 109 -16.63 15.68 4.41
C ASP A 109 -16.14 17.13 4.56
N GLY A 110 -16.37 17.97 3.53
CA GLY A 110 -16.27 19.42 3.66
C GLY A 110 -14.88 20.02 3.46
N LEU A 111 -13.91 19.29 2.90
CA LEU A 111 -12.62 19.86 2.51
C LEU A 111 -12.74 20.62 1.19
N THR A 112 -12.17 21.82 1.16
CA THR A 112 -12.16 22.68 -0.02
C THR A 112 -10.86 22.47 -0.81
N ILE A 113 -10.99 22.06 -2.07
CA ILE A 113 -9.86 21.86 -2.99
C ILE A 113 -9.84 23.03 -3.98
N LYS A 114 -8.79 23.86 -3.89
CA LYS A 114 -8.57 24.98 -4.80
C LYS A 114 -8.15 24.47 -6.18
N PRO A 115 -8.48 25.17 -7.27
CA PRO A 115 -8.03 24.80 -8.61
C PRO A 115 -6.54 25.06 -8.85
N LEU A 116 -5.90 25.86 -8.00
CA LEU A 116 -4.48 26.16 -8.06
C LEU A 116 -3.93 26.25 -6.63
N TYR A 117 -2.82 25.57 -6.39
CA TYR A 117 -1.99 25.69 -5.20
C TYR A 117 -0.65 26.28 -5.61
N THR A 118 -0.13 27.22 -4.82
CA THR A 118 1.14 27.90 -5.08
C THR A 118 2.15 27.61 -3.96
N LYS A 119 3.34 28.20 -4.05
CA LYS A 119 4.33 28.12 -2.98
C LYS A 119 3.80 28.63 -1.63
N GLU A 120 2.83 29.54 -1.64
CA GLU A 120 2.20 30.09 -0.43
C GLU A 120 1.33 29.07 0.31
N ASP A 121 0.84 28.03 -0.39
CA ASP A 121 0.08 26.94 0.22
C ASP A 121 0.99 25.81 0.74
N GLY A 122 2.30 25.88 0.47
CA GLY A 122 3.29 24.90 0.89
C GLY A 122 3.78 25.10 2.33
N VAL A 123 4.76 24.29 2.73
CA VAL A 123 5.52 24.46 3.98
C VAL A 123 6.92 24.98 3.68
N GLU A 124 7.50 25.79 4.58
CA GLU A 124 8.86 26.31 4.42
C GLU A 124 9.90 25.19 4.48
N GLU A 125 9.75 24.27 5.44
CA GLU A 125 10.60 23.11 5.61
C GLU A 125 9.78 21.82 5.45
N LEU A 126 10.27 20.92 4.60
CA LEU A 126 9.58 19.65 4.31
C LEU A 126 9.72 18.63 5.47
N GLY A 127 10.86 18.63 6.16
CA GLY A 127 11.22 17.61 7.16
C GLY A 127 11.81 16.34 6.54
N TYR A 128 11.92 15.28 7.36
CA TYR A 128 12.54 14.00 6.99
C TYR A 128 11.66 12.80 7.38
N PRO A 129 11.70 11.68 6.63
CA PRO A 129 11.13 10.40 7.06
C PRO A 129 11.78 9.94 8.37
N GLY A 130 11.03 9.23 9.22
CA GLY A 130 11.53 8.66 10.47
C GLY A 130 11.82 9.67 11.58
N VAL A 131 11.50 10.95 11.37
CA VAL A 131 11.69 12.04 12.33
C VAL A 131 10.36 12.75 12.56
N PHE A 132 10.12 13.23 13.78
CA PHE A 132 8.92 14.01 14.08
C PHE A 132 8.79 15.21 13.12
N PRO A 133 7.62 15.48 12.52
CA PRO A 133 6.29 14.93 12.83
C PRO A 133 5.88 13.65 12.05
N PHE A 134 6.80 12.95 11.37
CA PHE A 134 6.55 11.70 10.63
C PHE A 134 5.62 11.81 9.42
N VAL A 135 5.27 13.04 9.00
CA VAL A 135 4.45 13.31 7.81
C VAL A 135 5.05 12.64 6.57
N ARG A 136 6.37 12.71 6.46
CA ARG A 136 7.23 12.16 5.42
C ARG A 136 7.54 10.66 5.54
N GLY A 137 6.78 9.92 6.37
CA GLY A 137 6.94 8.48 6.58
C GLY A 137 7.46 8.12 7.97
N ALA A 138 6.95 7.01 8.51
CA ALA A 138 7.41 6.46 9.79
C ALA A 138 8.69 5.61 9.61
N THR A 139 8.69 4.75 8.59
CA THR A 139 9.82 3.90 8.23
C THR A 139 10.61 4.54 7.09
N VAL A 140 11.94 4.63 7.24
CA VAL A 140 12.83 5.14 6.20
C VAL A 140 13.09 4.03 5.17
N ARG A 141 12.81 4.30 3.90
CA ARG A 141 13.19 3.42 2.78
C ARG A 141 14.67 3.59 2.45
N ASP A 142 15.34 2.49 2.14
CA ASP A 142 16.77 2.43 1.84
C ASP A 142 17.12 2.60 0.35
N GLY A 143 16.10 2.79 -0.49
CA GLY A 143 16.23 2.94 -1.96
C GLY A 143 16.07 1.63 -2.74
N ASN A 144 15.90 0.49 -2.05
CA ASN A 144 15.61 -0.78 -2.70
C ASN A 144 14.16 -0.83 -3.21
N MET A 145 13.91 -1.75 -4.14
CA MET A 145 12.61 -1.91 -4.79
C MET A 145 11.57 -2.50 -3.82
N THR A 146 12.00 -3.27 -2.82
CA THR A 146 11.16 -3.83 -1.74
C THR A 146 10.87 -2.80 -0.65
N ALA A 147 10.14 -1.74 -1.00
CA ALA A 147 9.97 -0.55 -0.16
C ALA A 147 8.74 -0.58 0.78
N TRP A 148 7.92 -1.64 0.70
CA TRP A 148 6.78 -1.92 1.59
C TRP A 148 6.52 -3.44 1.60
N HIS A 149 5.74 -3.91 2.58
CA HIS A 149 5.27 -5.28 2.61
C HIS A 149 4.10 -5.51 1.65
N VAL A 150 4.24 -6.48 0.74
CA VAL A 150 3.19 -6.93 -0.17
C VAL A 150 2.39 -8.02 0.55
N ALA A 151 1.29 -7.61 1.21
CA ALA A 151 0.42 -8.48 1.97
C ALA A 151 -0.83 -8.84 1.15
N GLN A 152 -1.01 -10.11 0.81
CA GLN A 152 -2.24 -10.58 0.17
C GLN A 152 -3.25 -11.04 1.23
N LEU A 153 -4.53 -10.71 1.03
CA LEU A 153 -5.63 -11.19 1.87
C LEU A 153 -5.95 -12.65 1.54
N HIS A 154 -6.02 -13.49 2.58
CA HIS A 154 -6.50 -14.87 2.51
C HIS A 154 -7.70 -15.03 3.44
N GLU A 155 -8.80 -15.51 2.89
CA GLU A 155 -10.09 -15.62 3.58
C GLU A 155 -10.91 -16.84 3.12
N ASP A 156 -10.31 -17.74 2.34
CA ASP A 156 -10.99 -18.96 1.88
C ASP A 156 -11.08 -19.96 3.05
N PRO A 157 -12.30 -20.43 3.42
CA PRO A 157 -12.49 -21.40 4.50
C PRO A 157 -11.87 -22.77 4.22
N ASP A 158 -11.53 -23.09 2.97
CA ASP A 158 -10.72 -24.28 2.66
C ASP A 158 -9.26 -24.02 3.04
N ALA A 159 -8.85 -24.57 4.19
CA ALA A 159 -7.51 -24.41 4.75
C ALA A 159 -6.40 -24.87 3.80
N ALA A 160 -6.62 -25.96 3.05
CA ALA A 160 -5.62 -26.50 2.14
C ALA A 160 -5.50 -25.63 0.87
N ALA A 161 -6.63 -25.13 0.36
CA ALA A 161 -6.62 -24.16 -0.73
C ALA A 161 -5.96 -22.84 -0.31
N SER A 162 -6.31 -22.32 0.87
CA SER A 162 -5.71 -21.12 1.47
C SER A 162 -4.19 -21.27 1.62
N ASN A 163 -3.70 -22.39 2.17
CA ASN A 163 -2.26 -22.67 2.27
C ASN A 163 -1.57 -22.65 0.89
N LYS A 164 -2.15 -23.35 -0.09
CA LYS A 164 -1.58 -23.41 -1.45
C LYS A 164 -1.49 -22.04 -2.10
N PHE A 165 -2.54 -21.22 -1.99
CA PHE A 165 -2.53 -19.86 -2.53
C PHE A 165 -1.52 -18.99 -1.79
N LEU A 166 -1.43 -19.11 -0.47
CA LEU A 166 -0.49 -18.37 0.37
C LEU A 166 0.96 -18.66 -0.02
N LEU A 167 1.34 -19.94 -0.11
CA LEU A 167 2.69 -20.31 -0.55
C LEU A 167 2.97 -19.81 -1.98
N THR A 168 2.00 -19.92 -2.88
CA THR A 168 2.12 -19.39 -4.26
C THR A 168 2.34 -17.87 -4.27
N ASP A 169 1.67 -17.13 -3.38
CA ASP A 169 1.82 -15.69 -3.26
C ASP A 169 3.21 -15.31 -2.74
N LEU A 170 3.70 -15.98 -1.68
CA LEU A 170 5.03 -15.75 -1.12
C LEU A 170 6.16 -16.11 -2.10
N GLU A 171 6.05 -17.23 -2.82
CA GLU A 171 7.02 -17.65 -3.84
C GLU A 171 7.07 -16.73 -5.06
N ARG A 172 6.09 -15.84 -5.22
CA ARG A 172 5.92 -14.96 -6.40
C ARG A 172 5.90 -13.48 -6.06
N GLY A 173 6.58 -13.09 -4.98
CA GLY A 173 6.85 -11.69 -4.62
C GLY A 173 5.96 -11.12 -3.51
N GLY A 174 5.09 -11.93 -2.90
CA GLY A 174 4.47 -11.59 -1.63
C GLY A 174 5.52 -11.58 -0.52
N THR A 175 5.46 -10.60 0.39
CA THR A 175 6.44 -10.44 1.48
C THR A 175 5.78 -10.37 2.85
N ALA A 176 4.47 -10.58 2.92
CA ALA A 176 3.69 -10.63 4.15
C ALA A 176 2.40 -11.43 3.94
N VAL A 177 1.84 -11.93 5.03
CA VAL A 177 0.60 -12.70 5.06
C VAL A 177 -0.48 -11.87 5.75
N PHE A 178 -1.67 -11.77 5.14
CA PHE A 178 -2.84 -11.19 5.79
C PHE A 178 -3.99 -12.20 5.82
N LEU A 179 -4.37 -12.67 7.01
CA LEU A 179 -5.44 -13.65 7.19
C LEU A 179 -6.70 -12.98 7.75
N ARG A 180 -7.85 -13.30 7.17
CA ARG A 180 -9.15 -13.06 7.79
C ARG A 180 -9.64 -14.34 8.45
N VAL A 181 -9.84 -14.27 9.76
CA VAL A 181 -10.24 -15.40 10.59
C VAL A 181 -11.63 -15.11 11.17
N ASP A 182 -12.64 -15.82 10.68
CA ASP A 182 -14.05 -15.63 11.04
C ASP A 182 -14.86 -16.88 10.67
N PRO A 183 -16.12 -16.99 11.14
CA PRO A 183 -16.99 -18.13 10.80
C PRO A 183 -17.25 -18.31 9.30
N ASP A 184 -17.19 -17.22 8.52
CA ASP A 184 -17.35 -17.20 7.06
C ASP A 184 -16.03 -17.18 6.28
N ALA A 185 -14.89 -17.38 6.98
CA ALA A 185 -13.55 -17.33 6.42
C ALA A 185 -12.68 -18.50 6.93
N ILE A 186 -11.37 -18.27 7.08
CA ILE A 186 -10.46 -19.22 7.74
C ILE A 186 -10.91 -19.36 9.19
N LYS A 187 -11.00 -20.59 9.70
CA LYS A 187 -11.34 -20.84 11.11
C LYS A 187 -10.09 -20.75 11.97
N PRO A 188 -10.20 -20.39 13.27
CA PRO A 188 -9.06 -20.39 14.18
C PRO A 188 -8.28 -21.72 14.18
N ASP A 189 -8.98 -22.85 14.20
CA ASP A 189 -8.36 -24.19 14.21
C ASP A 189 -7.61 -24.53 12.92
N ASP A 190 -7.88 -23.82 11.82
CA ASP A 190 -7.26 -24.05 10.51
C ASP A 190 -5.97 -23.23 10.32
N ILE A 191 -5.65 -22.30 11.22
CA ILE A 191 -4.43 -21.46 11.13
C ILE A 191 -3.14 -22.30 10.98
N PRO A 192 -2.91 -23.38 11.75
CA PRO A 192 -1.72 -24.22 11.58
C PRO A 192 -1.61 -24.85 10.20
N THR A 193 -2.74 -25.23 9.59
CA THR A 193 -2.78 -25.78 8.24
C THR A 193 -2.51 -24.69 7.19
N VAL A 194 -3.15 -23.53 7.32
CA VAL A 194 -2.95 -22.40 6.40
C VAL A 194 -1.51 -21.90 6.42
N LEU A 195 -0.87 -21.85 7.58
CA LEU A 195 0.51 -21.37 7.74
C LEU A 195 1.57 -22.47 7.60
N SER A 196 1.18 -23.69 7.22
CA SER A 196 2.15 -24.78 7.02
C SER A 196 3.15 -24.46 5.91
N GLY A 197 4.44 -24.60 6.20
CA GLY A 197 5.52 -24.29 5.25
C GLY A 197 5.86 -22.80 5.10
N VAL A 198 5.19 -21.90 5.83
CA VAL A 198 5.51 -20.47 5.84
C VAL A 198 6.74 -20.21 6.72
N LEU A 199 7.71 -19.48 6.20
CA LEU A 199 8.88 -19.01 6.94
C LEU A 199 8.52 -17.70 7.68
N LEU A 200 8.11 -17.83 8.94
CA LEU A 200 7.49 -16.76 9.74
C LEU A 200 8.49 -15.68 10.22
N ASP A 201 9.78 -15.96 10.14
CA ASP A 201 10.87 -15.00 10.33
C ASP A 201 11.08 -14.10 9.10
N LEU A 202 10.60 -14.52 7.92
CA LEU A 202 10.68 -13.76 6.67
C LEU A 202 9.35 -13.13 6.26
N ALA A 203 8.23 -13.76 6.61
CA ALA A 203 6.89 -13.33 6.21
C ALA A 203 6.05 -12.95 7.45
N PRO A 204 5.97 -11.64 7.80
CA PRO A 204 5.10 -11.20 8.89
C PRO A 204 3.65 -11.59 8.65
N VAL A 205 2.95 -11.96 9.74
CA VAL A 205 1.55 -12.38 9.71
C VAL A 205 0.68 -11.31 10.36
N TYR A 206 -0.31 -10.82 9.62
CA TYR A 206 -1.32 -9.88 10.08
C TYR A 206 -2.67 -10.60 10.14
N LEU A 207 -3.39 -10.43 11.24
CA LEU A 207 -4.73 -10.97 11.40
C LEU A 207 -5.81 -9.88 11.28
N SER A 208 -6.99 -10.32 10.85
CA SER A 208 -8.25 -9.60 11.02
C SER A 208 -9.33 -10.58 11.41
N SER A 209 -10.26 -10.12 12.22
CA SER A 209 -11.47 -10.85 12.56
C SER A 209 -12.56 -9.85 12.93
N ALA A 210 -13.76 -10.04 12.38
CA ALA A 210 -14.92 -9.25 12.74
C ALA A 210 -15.57 -9.74 14.04
N THR A 211 -15.52 -11.05 14.31
CA THR A 211 -16.31 -11.68 15.38
C THR A 211 -15.53 -12.57 16.34
N GLN A 212 -14.29 -12.93 16.03
CA GLN A 212 -13.49 -13.96 16.73
C GLN A 212 -12.04 -13.50 16.98
N GLN A 213 -11.84 -12.23 17.33
CA GLN A 213 -10.51 -11.61 17.44
C GLN A 213 -9.59 -12.33 18.43
N LEU A 214 -10.05 -12.62 19.65
CA LEU A 214 -9.22 -13.32 20.65
C LEU A 214 -8.99 -14.78 20.29
N GLU A 215 -9.97 -15.47 19.69
CA GLU A 215 -9.82 -16.86 19.24
C GLU A 215 -8.77 -16.95 18.13
N ALA A 216 -8.81 -16.04 17.16
CA ALA A 216 -7.80 -15.95 16.10
C ALA A 216 -6.41 -15.67 16.66
N ALA A 217 -6.30 -14.71 17.59
CA ALA A 217 -5.03 -14.37 18.24
C ALA A 217 -4.47 -15.53 19.08
N ARG A 218 -5.32 -16.25 19.83
CA ARG A 218 -4.94 -17.44 20.59
C ARG A 218 -4.44 -18.56 19.69
N ALA A 219 -5.13 -18.82 18.59
CA ALA A 219 -4.75 -19.85 17.63
C ALA A 219 -3.39 -19.53 16.95
N LEU A 220 -3.17 -18.27 16.55
CA LEU A 220 -1.87 -17.86 16.05
C LEU A 220 -0.78 -17.97 17.12
N ALA A 221 -0.99 -17.43 18.32
CA ALA A 221 -0.02 -17.51 19.41
C ALA A 221 0.35 -18.97 19.76
N ALA A 222 -0.63 -19.88 19.76
CA ALA A 222 -0.38 -21.31 19.96
C ALA A 222 0.47 -21.93 18.84
N PHE A 223 0.19 -21.59 17.58
CA PHE A 223 0.99 -22.05 16.43
C PHE A 223 2.42 -21.48 16.40
N LEU A 224 2.60 -20.27 16.91
CA LEU A 224 3.91 -19.62 17.01
C LEU A 224 4.75 -20.19 18.17
N ASN A 225 4.13 -20.52 19.30
CA ASN A 225 4.79 -21.08 20.48
C ASN A 225 5.21 -22.56 20.35
N ASP A 226 4.87 -23.23 19.25
CA ASP A 226 5.31 -24.63 19.04
C ASP A 226 6.85 -24.71 18.90
N ASP A 227 7.45 -25.66 19.63
CA ASP A 227 8.79 -25.67 20.30
C ASP A 227 10.06 -25.51 19.42
N VAL A 228 9.94 -25.06 18.17
CA VAL A 228 11.03 -25.07 17.16
C VAL A 228 11.34 -23.68 16.58
N LYS A 229 10.58 -22.64 16.93
CA LYS A 229 10.70 -21.33 16.29
C LYS A 229 11.34 -20.29 17.21
N ASP A 230 12.25 -19.48 16.66
CA ASP A 230 12.76 -18.30 17.35
C ASP A 230 11.68 -17.22 17.38
N ASN A 231 10.99 -17.11 18.51
CA ASN A 231 9.93 -16.13 18.73
C ASN A 231 10.44 -14.68 18.62
N ALA A 232 11.74 -14.43 18.80
CA ALA A 232 12.30 -13.08 18.74
C ALA A 232 12.34 -12.51 17.32
N GLY A 233 12.38 -13.37 16.29
CA GLY A 233 12.38 -12.98 14.88
C GLY A 233 10.99 -12.79 14.27
N MET A 234 9.93 -13.17 14.98
CA MET A 234 8.56 -13.11 14.45
C MET A 234 8.01 -11.69 14.49
N THR A 235 7.51 -11.23 13.34
CA THR A 235 6.90 -9.91 13.17
C THR A 235 5.46 -10.04 12.68
N GLY A 236 4.64 -9.03 12.91
CA GLY A 236 3.24 -9.02 12.48
C GLY A 236 2.28 -8.45 13.50
N ASN A 237 1.01 -8.84 13.39
CA ASN A 237 -0.07 -8.29 14.19
C ASN A 237 -1.16 -9.32 14.54
N PHE A 238 -1.61 -9.33 15.80
CA PHE A 238 -2.67 -10.23 16.28
C PHE A 238 -4.09 -9.79 15.94
N GLY A 239 -4.29 -8.60 15.38
CA GLY A 239 -5.58 -8.19 14.82
C GLY A 239 -6.64 -7.77 15.85
N ILE A 240 -6.25 -7.41 17.07
CA ILE A 240 -7.19 -7.05 18.13
C ILE A 240 -7.65 -5.59 18.00
N ASP A 241 -8.95 -5.40 17.83
CA ASP A 241 -9.65 -4.10 17.71
C ASP A 241 -11.06 -4.20 18.33
N PRO A 242 -11.20 -4.19 19.67
CA PRO A 242 -12.50 -4.35 20.34
C PRO A 242 -13.50 -3.24 20.02
N ILE A 243 -13.04 -2.00 19.81
CA ILE A 243 -13.94 -0.90 19.40
C ILE A 243 -14.44 -1.12 17.98
N GLY A 244 -13.57 -1.52 17.06
CA GLY A 244 -13.96 -1.89 15.70
C GLY A 244 -14.95 -3.06 15.67
N ALA A 245 -14.69 -4.12 16.46
CA ALA A 245 -15.60 -5.26 16.59
C ALA A 245 -16.97 -4.86 17.13
N ALA A 246 -17.01 -4.04 18.19
CA ALA A 246 -18.26 -3.53 18.76
C ALA A 246 -19.03 -2.65 17.76
N ALA A 247 -18.33 -1.83 16.97
CA ALA A 247 -18.93 -1.01 15.93
C ALA A 247 -19.56 -1.84 14.80
N LEU A 248 -18.94 -2.95 14.41
CA LEU A 248 -19.47 -3.90 13.44
C LEU A 248 -20.69 -4.68 13.98
N ALA A 249 -20.60 -5.13 15.23
CA ALA A 249 -21.62 -5.94 15.87
C ALA A 249 -22.81 -5.13 16.41
N GLY A 250 -22.66 -3.82 16.58
CA GLY A 250 -23.65 -2.96 17.23
C GLY A 250 -23.79 -3.25 18.73
N THR A 251 -22.69 -3.60 19.39
CA THR A 251 -22.64 -3.97 20.81
C THR A 251 -21.88 -2.93 21.64
N ASP A 252 -21.92 -3.08 22.96
CA ASP A 252 -21.05 -2.32 23.85
C ASP A 252 -19.58 -2.72 23.64
N VAL A 253 -18.68 -1.76 23.87
CA VAL A 253 -17.23 -1.98 23.78
C VAL A 253 -16.74 -2.72 25.02
N ASP A 254 -16.04 -3.83 24.80
CA ASP A 254 -15.31 -4.55 25.86
C ASP A 254 -13.80 -4.37 25.69
N LEU A 255 -13.20 -3.44 26.45
CA LEU A 255 -11.75 -3.23 26.48
C LEU A 255 -11.00 -4.22 27.40
N SER A 256 -11.70 -5.10 28.13
CA SER A 256 -11.04 -6.07 29.01
C SER A 256 -10.22 -7.09 28.23
N VAL A 257 -10.58 -7.32 26.95
CA VAL A 257 -9.85 -8.19 26.01
C VAL A 257 -8.41 -7.73 25.77
N LEU A 258 -8.10 -6.43 25.95
CA LEU A 258 -6.75 -5.89 25.75
C LEU A 258 -5.73 -6.55 26.67
N LYS A 259 -6.14 -6.89 27.90
CA LYS A 259 -5.26 -7.56 28.87
C LYS A 259 -4.83 -8.94 28.35
N GLU A 260 -5.77 -9.74 27.87
CA GLU A 260 -5.45 -11.06 27.34
C GLU A 260 -4.58 -10.95 26.08
N ALA A 261 -4.91 -10.03 25.16
CA ALA A 261 -4.11 -9.79 23.97
C ALA A 261 -2.66 -9.40 24.28
N LEU A 262 -2.42 -8.59 25.32
CA LEU A 262 -1.08 -8.28 25.80
C LEU A 262 -0.34 -9.54 26.28
N GLU A 263 -0.99 -10.37 27.10
CA GLU A 263 -0.38 -11.62 27.60
C GLU A 263 -0.01 -12.57 26.46
N LEU A 264 -0.89 -12.70 25.45
CA LEU A 264 -0.62 -13.53 24.27
C LEU A 264 0.58 -13.03 23.45
N ALA A 265 0.77 -11.72 23.38
CA ALA A 265 1.87 -11.10 22.62
C ALA A 265 3.21 -11.05 23.38
N LYS A 266 3.24 -11.28 24.70
CA LYS A 266 4.48 -11.22 25.51
C LYS A 266 5.63 -12.07 24.98
N PRO A 267 5.42 -13.31 24.51
CA PRO A 267 6.50 -14.13 23.95
C PRO A 267 7.06 -13.61 22.62
N PHE A 268 6.35 -12.69 21.94
CA PHE A 268 6.62 -12.22 20.58
C PHE A 268 6.91 -10.71 20.58
N PRO A 269 8.11 -10.27 20.97
CA PRO A 269 8.40 -8.87 21.24
C PRO A 269 8.23 -7.93 20.03
N GLN A 270 8.42 -8.44 18.80
CA GLN A 270 8.27 -7.67 17.57
C GLN A 270 6.86 -7.77 16.95
N MET A 271 5.95 -8.54 17.55
CA MET A 271 4.55 -8.55 17.14
C MET A 271 3.75 -7.48 17.89
N THR A 272 2.81 -6.89 17.17
CA THR A 272 1.88 -5.90 17.71
C THR A 272 0.54 -6.57 18.03
N PRO A 273 0.02 -6.45 19.25
CA PRO A 273 -1.27 -7.05 19.59
C PRO A 273 -2.44 -6.30 18.95
N PHE A 274 -2.36 -4.97 18.84
CA PHE A 274 -3.51 -4.13 18.49
C PHE A 274 -3.41 -3.55 17.09
N VAL A 275 -4.55 -3.48 16.42
CA VAL A 275 -4.73 -2.74 15.19
C VAL A 275 -5.93 -1.81 15.38
N VAL A 276 -5.80 -0.57 14.93
CA VAL A 276 -6.96 0.30 14.75
C VAL A 276 -7.43 0.14 13.31
N ASP A 277 -8.52 -0.57 13.08
CA ASP A 277 -9.04 -0.83 11.74
C ASP A 277 -10.01 0.27 11.30
N ALA A 278 -9.44 1.33 10.74
CA ALA A 278 -10.20 2.44 10.21
C ALA A 278 -10.95 2.10 8.91
N THR A 279 -10.62 0.96 8.26
CA THR A 279 -11.33 0.52 7.05
C THR A 279 -12.79 0.16 7.32
N ILE A 280 -13.13 -0.21 8.57
CA ILE A 280 -14.49 -0.45 9.02
C ILE A 280 -15.37 0.78 8.78
N TYR A 281 -14.91 1.95 9.23
CA TYR A 281 -15.65 3.20 9.09
C TYR A 281 -15.74 3.62 7.62
N HIS A 282 -14.65 3.46 6.86
CA HIS A 282 -14.66 3.72 5.42
C HIS A 282 -15.71 2.85 4.71
N ASN A 283 -15.72 1.55 4.95
CA ASN A 283 -16.68 0.65 4.35
C ASN A 283 -18.13 0.98 4.75
N ALA A 284 -18.34 1.56 5.93
CA ALA A 284 -19.63 2.08 6.39
C ALA A 284 -20.03 3.47 5.82
N GLY A 285 -19.16 4.12 5.05
CA GLY A 285 -19.46 5.39 4.37
C GLY A 285 -18.67 6.61 4.84
N ALA A 286 -17.70 6.45 5.75
CA ALA A 286 -16.85 7.55 6.19
C ALA A 286 -16.03 8.16 5.02
N GLY A 287 -15.89 9.49 5.05
CA GLY A 287 -14.91 10.21 4.23
C GLY A 287 -13.52 10.22 4.86
N ASP A 288 -12.54 10.82 4.18
CA ASP A 288 -11.14 10.88 4.61
C ASP A 288 -10.95 11.55 5.99
N VAL A 289 -11.69 12.62 6.27
CA VAL A 289 -11.67 13.35 7.56
C VAL A 289 -12.14 12.44 8.69
N HIS A 290 -13.26 11.74 8.47
CA HIS A 290 -13.87 10.86 9.46
C HIS A 290 -12.98 9.66 9.75
N GLU A 291 -12.41 9.03 8.71
CA GLU A 291 -11.51 7.88 8.88
C GLU A 291 -10.29 8.24 9.76
N VAL A 292 -9.64 9.38 9.51
CA VAL A 292 -8.52 9.84 10.34
C VAL A 292 -8.96 10.18 11.75
N ALA A 293 -10.10 10.87 11.91
CA ALA A 293 -10.59 11.26 13.21
C ALA A 293 -10.91 10.04 14.09
N TYR A 294 -11.62 9.04 13.54
CA TYR A 294 -11.94 7.82 14.25
C TYR A 294 -10.70 6.98 14.53
N ALA A 295 -9.77 6.87 13.58
CA ALA A 295 -8.50 6.17 13.82
C ALA A 295 -7.74 6.76 15.01
N LEU A 296 -7.60 8.09 15.07
CA LEU A 296 -6.93 8.77 16.18
C LEU A 296 -7.68 8.62 17.50
N ALA A 297 -9.02 8.74 17.48
CA ALA A 297 -9.84 8.60 18.67
C ALA A 297 -9.70 7.20 19.28
N VAL A 298 -9.85 6.14 18.46
CA VAL A 298 -9.68 4.75 18.89
C VAL A 298 -8.26 4.50 19.38
N GLY A 299 -7.24 5.00 18.68
CA GLY A 299 -5.85 4.87 19.10
C GLY A 299 -5.59 5.49 20.48
N VAL A 300 -6.16 6.68 20.76
CA VAL A 300 -6.04 7.33 22.08
C VAL A 300 -6.75 6.53 23.17
N GLU A 301 -7.92 5.97 22.90
CA GLU A 301 -8.63 5.11 23.85
C GLU A 301 -7.82 3.85 24.18
N TYR A 302 -7.19 3.23 23.19
CA TYR A 302 -6.29 2.10 23.42
C TYR A 302 -5.06 2.50 24.23
N VAL A 303 -4.42 3.63 23.94
CA VAL A 303 -3.28 4.09 24.76
C VAL A 303 -3.70 4.29 26.22
N ARG A 304 -4.85 4.92 26.47
CA ARG A 304 -5.38 5.11 27.84
C ARG A 304 -5.58 3.77 28.54
N ALA A 305 -6.30 2.85 27.90
CA ALA A 305 -6.59 1.55 28.49
C ALA A 305 -5.31 0.72 28.75
N LEU A 306 -4.30 0.82 27.88
CA LEU A 306 -3.03 0.12 28.06
C LEU A 306 -2.20 0.70 29.21
N VAL A 307 -2.22 2.03 29.39
CA VAL A 307 -1.59 2.68 30.54
C VAL A 307 -2.29 2.29 31.85
N ASP A 308 -3.62 2.20 31.86
CA ASP A 308 -4.39 1.71 33.01
C ASP A 308 -4.07 0.24 33.34
N LEU A 309 -3.66 -0.56 32.35
CA LEU A 309 -3.13 -1.91 32.52
C LEU A 309 -1.66 -1.96 32.98
N GLY A 310 -1.02 -0.80 33.17
CA GLY A 310 0.32 -0.67 33.75
C GLY A 310 1.47 -0.52 32.75
N LEU A 311 1.19 -0.36 31.45
CA LEU A 311 2.21 -0.06 30.45
C LEU A 311 2.65 1.40 30.54
N THR A 312 3.90 1.67 30.18
CA THR A 312 4.34 3.03 29.87
C THR A 312 3.67 3.52 28.58
N VAL A 313 3.59 4.85 28.40
CA VAL A 313 3.07 5.44 27.16
C VAL A 313 3.87 5.01 25.92
N ASP A 314 5.19 4.82 26.07
CA ASP A 314 6.07 4.30 25.04
C ASP A 314 5.68 2.89 24.60
N GLU A 315 5.48 2.01 25.58
CA GLU A 315 5.05 0.64 25.31
C GLU A 315 3.69 0.63 24.64
N ALA A 316 2.71 1.36 25.19
CA ALA A 316 1.38 1.46 24.61
C ALA A 316 1.40 1.89 23.13
N PHE A 317 2.17 2.92 22.78
CA PHE A 317 2.30 3.39 21.39
C PHE A 317 2.88 2.32 20.45
N SER A 318 3.93 1.64 20.89
CA SER A 318 4.59 0.57 20.09
C SER A 318 3.76 -0.70 19.91
N LYS A 319 2.60 -0.82 20.57
CA LYS A 319 1.72 -1.99 20.47
C LYS A 319 0.56 -1.80 19.50
N ILE A 320 0.47 -0.65 18.84
CA ILE A 320 -0.62 -0.27 17.95
C ILE A 320 -0.12 -0.03 16.53
N ILE A 321 -0.80 -0.65 15.55
CA ILE A 321 -0.70 -0.26 14.13
C ILE A 321 -2.06 0.25 13.63
N PHE A 322 -2.07 0.91 12.48
CA PHE A 322 -3.31 1.43 11.88
C PHE A 322 -3.59 0.73 10.56
N ARG A 323 -4.76 0.09 10.42
CA ARG A 323 -5.25 -0.42 9.14
C ARG A 323 -6.18 0.62 8.53
N VAL A 324 -5.85 1.08 7.32
CA VAL A 324 -6.44 2.27 6.69
C VAL A 324 -6.82 2.01 5.24
N SER A 325 -7.85 2.69 4.75
CA SER A 325 -8.32 2.50 3.38
C SER A 325 -7.40 3.19 2.37
N THR A 326 -7.34 2.71 1.12
CA THR A 326 -6.84 3.50 -0.03
C THR A 326 -7.91 3.53 -1.11
N THR A 327 -8.18 4.71 -1.65
CA THR A 327 -9.33 4.94 -2.53
C THR A 327 -8.89 5.30 -3.94
N THR A 328 -9.85 5.54 -4.84
CA THR A 328 -9.57 6.00 -6.19
C THR A 328 -9.20 7.49 -6.27
N ASP A 329 -9.36 8.24 -5.17
CA ASP A 329 -8.82 9.58 -5.07
C ASP A 329 -7.36 9.51 -4.63
N GLN A 330 -6.47 9.65 -5.61
CA GLN A 330 -5.03 9.52 -5.43
C GLN A 330 -4.50 10.52 -4.40
N PHE A 331 -4.86 11.80 -4.52
CA PHE A 331 -4.27 12.85 -3.69
C PHE A 331 -4.88 12.88 -2.30
N ALA A 332 -6.19 12.67 -2.17
CA ALA A 332 -6.83 12.57 -0.85
C ALA A 332 -6.26 11.37 -0.06
N THR A 333 -6.05 10.23 -0.72
CA THR A 333 -5.42 9.06 -0.09
C THR A 333 -3.99 9.37 0.38
N ILE A 334 -3.15 9.97 -0.47
CA ILE A 334 -1.77 10.37 -0.09
C ILE A 334 -1.81 11.34 1.10
N ALA A 335 -2.65 12.38 1.03
CA ALA A 335 -2.78 13.37 2.08
C ALA A 335 -3.27 12.75 3.40
N ARG A 336 -4.21 11.80 3.35
CA ARG A 336 -4.75 11.11 4.52
C ARG A 336 -3.69 10.27 5.24
N LEU A 337 -2.91 9.47 4.51
CA LEU A 337 -1.84 8.65 5.10
C LEU A 337 -0.79 9.52 5.81
N ARG A 338 -0.34 10.60 5.15
CA ARG A 338 0.60 11.59 5.71
C ARG A 338 0.01 12.32 6.92
N SER A 339 -1.26 12.73 6.81
CA SER A 339 -2.02 13.41 7.86
C SER A 339 -2.16 12.57 9.12
N LEU A 340 -2.46 11.27 8.99
CA LEU A 340 -2.60 10.36 10.12
C LEU A 340 -1.27 10.24 10.88
N ARG A 341 -0.14 10.07 10.19
CA ARG A 341 1.18 10.04 10.84
C ARG A 341 1.50 11.36 11.56
N GLY A 342 1.29 12.49 10.88
CA GLY A 342 1.49 13.83 11.47
C GLY A 342 0.69 14.03 12.76
N ARG A 343 -0.58 13.67 12.73
CA ARG A 343 -1.49 13.81 13.87
C ARG A 343 -1.17 12.83 14.99
N TRP A 344 -0.90 11.56 14.67
CA TRP A 344 -0.49 10.56 15.66
C TRP A 344 0.85 10.93 16.32
N GLY A 345 1.79 11.46 15.53
CA GLY A 345 3.05 12.02 16.02
C GLY A 345 2.82 13.11 17.07
N ARG A 346 1.88 14.03 16.80
CA ARG A 346 1.48 15.07 17.75
C ARG A 346 0.78 14.52 18.99
N VAL A 347 -0.05 13.48 18.86
CA VAL A 347 -0.64 12.79 20.02
C VAL A 347 0.47 12.22 20.90
N GLY A 348 1.46 11.52 20.32
CA GLY A 348 2.59 10.97 21.05
C GLY A 348 3.43 12.03 21.75
N GLU A 349 3.66 13.18 21.10
CA GLU A 349 4.34 14.31 21.72
C GLU A 349 3.60 14.83 22.97
N VAL A 350 2.28 15.02 22.88
CA VAL A 350 1.47 15.49 24.02
C VAL A 350 1.47 14.48 25.17
N LEU A 351 1.48 13.19 24.86
CA LEU A 351 1.50 12.11 25.86
C LEU A 351 2.90 11.80 26.41
N GLY A 352 3.94 12.47 25.92
CA GLY A 352 5.32 12.30 26.39
C GLY A 352 6.02 11.04 25.87
N VAL A 353 5.55 10.47 24.77
CA VAL A 353 6.18 9.32 24.09
C VAL A 353 7.55 9.73 23.57
N SER A 354 8.55 8.85 23.67
CA SER A 354 9.87 9.03 23.08
C SER A 354 9.76 9.30 21.59
N GLU A 355 10.48 10.30 21.08
CA GLU A 355 10.33 10.78 19.69
C GLU A 355 10.39 9.65 18.66
N ALA A 356 11.37 8.76 18.76
CA ALA A 356 11.57 7.63 17.85
C ALA A 356 10.40 6.62 17.78
N LYS A 357 9.47 6.65 18.73
CA LYS A 357 8.32 5.71 18.82
C LYS A 357 6.99 6.35 18.43
N ARG A 358 6.98 7.60 17.98
CA ARG A 358 5.75 8.34 17.66
C ARG A 358 5.22 8.09 16.24
N GLY A 359 6.01 7.44 15.37
CA GLY A 359 5.61 7.14 13.99
C GLY A 359 4.49 6.09 13.93
N ALA A 360 3.38 6.41 13.24
CA ALA A 360 2.31 5.45 13.00
C ALA A 360 2.68 4.49 11.87
N ILE A 361 2.69 3.19 12.16
CA ILE A 361 2.79 2.12 11.16
C ILE A 361 1.42 1.89 10.51
N GLN A 362 1.38 1.88 9.18
CA GLN A 362 0.14 1.84 8.42
C GLN A 362 0.06 0.61 7.51
N HIS A 363 -0.98 -0.19 7.72
CA HIS A 363 -1.44 -1.23 6.81
C HIS A 363 -2.55 -0.68 5.91
N ALA A 364 -2.18 -0.34 4.69
CA ALA A 364 -3.10 0.23 3.72
C ALA A 364 -3.80 -0.85 2.89
N VAL A 365 -5.13 -0.84 2.88
CA VAL A 365 -5.96 -1.81 2.15
C VAL A 365 -6.80 -1.07 1.12
N THR A 366 -6.74 -1.49 -0.14
CA THR A 366 -7.56 -0.88 -1.21
C THR A 366 -9.04 -1.02 -0.89
N SER A 367 -9.80 0.03 -1.15
CA SER A 367 -11.20 0.12 -0.75
C SER A 367 -12.06 -0.96 -1.39
N GLN A 368 -12.79 -1.70 -0.54
CA GLN A 368 -13.87 -2.57 -0.98
C GLN A 368 -15.07 -1.76 -1.49
N ARG A 369 -15.42 -0.66 -0.80
CA ARG A 369 -16.55 0.23 -1.14
C ARG A 369 -16.55 0.76 -2.58
N VAL A 370 -15.38 0.91 -3.22
CA VAL A 370 -15.28 1.44 -4.60
C VAL A 370 -15.34 0.36 -5.68
N LEU A 371 -15.30 -0.92 -5.30
CA LEU A 371 -15.35 -2.03 -6.25
C LEU A 371 -16.75 -2.16 -6.86
N THR A 372 -16.80 -2.47 -8.16
CA THR A 372 -18.05 -2.69 -8.88
C THR A 372 -18.22 -4.16 -9.27
N ARG A 373 -19.43 -4.70 -9.07
CA ARG A 373 -19.80 -6.04 -9.57
C ARG A 373 -19.79 -6.07 -11.10
N ASP A 374 -20.31 -5.01 -11.70
CA ASP A 374 -20.41 -4.90 -13.14
C ASP A 374 -19.09 -4.33 -13.70
N ASP A 375 -18.68 -4.85 -14.86
CA ASP A 375 -17.40 -4.54 -15.50
C ASP A 375 -16.20 -4.62 -14.55
N ALA A 376 -16.04 -5.80 -13.91
CA ALA A 376 -15.08 -5.97 -12.82
C ALA A 376 -13.61 -5.76 -13.22
N TYR A 377 -13.25 -5.83 -14.50
CA TYR A 377 -11.88 -5.51 -14.93
C TYR A 377 -11.51 -4.04 -14.67
N VAL A 378 -12.49 -3.13 -14.59
CA VAL A 378 -12.25 -1.75 -14.15
C VAL A 378 -11.74 -1.70 -12.71
N ASN A 379 -12.05 -2.69 -11.87
CA ASN A 379 -11.50 -2.79 -10.52
C ASN A 379 -9.97 -2.95 -10.52
N ILE A 380 -9.36 -3.48 -11.60
CA ILE A 380 -7.90 -3.49 -11.74
C ILE A 380 -7.37 -2.05 -11.78
N LEU A 381 -8.03 -1.16 -12.54
CA LEU A 381 -7.64 0.26 -12.62
C LEU A 381 -7.80 0.94 -11.25
N ARG A 382 -8.89 0.64 -10.53
CA ARG A 382 -9.14 1.14 -9.17
C ARG A 382 -8.04 0.67 -8.21
N GLY A 383 -7.72 -0.62 -8.20
CA GLY A 383 -6.65 -1.19 -7.39
C GLY A 383 -5.28 -0.59 -7.70
N THR A 384 -4.96 -0.36 -8.97
CA THR A 384 -3.70 0.26 -9.39
C THR A 384 -3.54 1.68 -8.85
N ILE A 385 -4.53 2.55 -9.04
CA ILE A 385 -4.43 3.94 -8.56
C ILE A 385 -4.44 4.02 -7.02
N SER A 386 -5.20 3.15 -6.35
CA SER A 386 -5.21 3.06 -4.89
C SER A 386 -3.89 2.54 -4.32
N SER A 387 -3.26 1.55 -4.96
CA SER A 387 -1.94 1.05 -4.57
C SER A 387 -0.83 2.07 -4.84
N PHE A 388 -0.89 2.78 -5.96
CA PHE A 388 0.01 3.91 -6.23
C PHE A 388 -0.07 4.95 -5.10
N ALA A 389 -1.28 5.35 -4.72
CA ALA A 389 -1.49 6.33 -3.67
C ALA A 389 -0.99 5.84 -2.30
N ALA A 390 -1.15 4.54 -2.01
CA ALA A 390 -0.59 3.90 -0.81
C ALA A 390 0.94 3.94 -0.80
N ALA A 391 1.58 3.63 -1.92
CA ALA A 391 3.02 3.62 -2.08
C ALA A 391 3.63 5.03 -1.92
N VAL A 392 3.05 6.03 -2.58
CA VAL A 392 3.47 7.44 -2.47
C VAL A 392 3.14 8.02 -1.10
N GLY A 393 2.02 7.63 -0.51
CA GLY A 393 1.67 7.96 0.88
C GLY A 393 2.52 7.22 1.91
N GLN A 394 3.47 6.36 1.50
CA GLN A 394 4.37 5.57 2.35
C GLN A 394 3.66 4.74 3.41
N ALA A 395 2.67 3.96 2.99
CA ALA A 395 2.19 2.84 3.80
C ALA A 395 3.29 1.77 3.94
N ASP A 396 3.46 1.25 5.16
CA ASP A 396 4.46 0.23 5.49
C ASP A 396 4.04 -1.15 4.95
N ILE A 397 2.73 -1.42 4.99
CA ILE A 397 2.13 -2.68 4.51
C ILE A 397 1.02 -2.32 3.53
N GLN A 398 0.94 -3.04 2.42
CA GLN A 398 -0.10 -2.84 1.40
C GLN A 398 -0.84 -4.12 1.06
N THR A 399 -2.15 -3.99 0.94
CA THR A 399 -3.03 -5.04 0.42
C THR A 399 -3.89 -4.47 -0.70
N VAL A 400 -3.74 -5.05 -1.89
CA VAL A 400 -4.63 -4.81 -3.03
C VAL A 400 -5.66 -5.93 -3.05
N LEU A 401 -6.93 -5.55 -2.96
CA LEU A 401 -8.03 -6.51 -3.08
C LEU A 401 -8.10 -7.03 -4.52
N PRO A 402 -8.39 -8.32 -4.71
CA PRO A 402 -8.63 -8.90 -6.02
C PRO A 402 -9.76 -8.18 -6.76
N PHE A 403 -9.65 -8.05 -8.09
CA PHE A 403 -10.61 -7.30 -8.90
C PHE A 403 -12.03 -7.92 -8.87
N ASP A 404 -12.13 -9.20 -8.54
CA ASP A 404 -13.34 -10.00 -8.41
C ASP A 404 -13.84 -10.14 -6.96
N HIS A 405 -13.27 -9.43 -6.00
CA HIS A 405 -13.60 -9.55 -4.57
C HIS A 405 -15.08 -9.27 -4.23
N VAL A 406 -15.79 -8.50 -5.07
CA VAL A 406 -17.25 -8.27 -4.93
C VAL A 406 -18.11 -9.41 -5.46
N TRP A 407 -17.54 -10.38 -6.17
CA TRP A 407 -18.23 -11.59 -6.64
C TRP A 407 -18.10 -12.74 -5.64
N GLY A 408 -16.97 -12.82 -4.95
CA GLY A 408 -16.66 -13.88 -4.00
C GLY A 408 -15.16 -14.08 -3.82
N LEU A 409 -14.78 -15.30 -3.46
CA LEU A 409 -13.39 -15.67 -3.23
C LEU A 409 -12.56 -15.56 -4.52
N PRO A 410 -11.30 -15.10 -4.41
CA PRO A 410 -10.47 -14.84 -5.58
C PRO A 410 -9.94 -16.12 -6.22
N THR A 411 -9.70 -16.04 -7.53
CA THR A 411 -9.04 -17.10 -8.31
C THR A 411 -7.52 -16.92 -8.34
N ASP A 412 -6.76 -17.93 -8.74
CA ASP A 412 -5.30 -17.79 -8.98
C ASP A 412 -4.98 -16.59 -9.89
N PHE A 413 -5.82 -16.36 -10.90
CA PHE A 413 -5.66 -15.24 -11.81
C PHE A 413 -5.85 -13.89 -11.11
N SER A 414 -6.93 -13.70 -10.35
CA SER A 414 -7.19 -12.41 -9.71
C SER A 414 -6.21 -12.11 -8.57
N ARG A 415 -5.77 -13.13 -7.82
CA ARG A 415 -4.67 -13.01 -6.84
C ARG A 415 -3.35 -12.63 -7.47
N ARG A 416 -3.04 -13.22 -8.64
CA ARG A 416 -1.85 -12.82 -9.39
C ARG A 416 -1.93 -11.36 -9.81
N ILE A 417 -3.09 -10.88 -10.28
CA ILE A 417 -3.25 -9.48 -10.68
C ILE A 417 -3.05 -8.56 -9.47
N SER A 418 -3.70 -8.80 -8.33
CA SER A 418 -3.56 -7.95 -7.14
C SER A 418 -2.11 -7.90 -6.61
N ARG A 419 -1.41 -9.04 -6.60
CA ARG A 419 0.00 -9.10 -6.19
C ARG A 419 0.90 -8.38 -7.21
N ASN A 420 0.74 -8.69 -8.50
CA ASN A 420 1.57 -8.11 -9.54
C ASN A 420 1.36 -6.60 -9.68
N THR A 421 0.18 -6.04 -9.39
CA THR A 421 0.00 -4.58 -9.34
C THR A 421 1.01 -3.93 -8.40
N GLN A 422 1.22 -4.50 -7.20
CA GLN A 422 2.17 -3.96 -6.23
C GLN A 422 3.62 -4.16 -6.71
N ILE A 423 3.94 -5.36 -7.22
CA ILE A 423 5.27 -5.68 -7.74
C ILE A 423 5.66 -4.75 -8.90
N LEU A 424 4.75 -4.50 -9.85
CA LEU A 424 5.00 -3.60 -10.98
C LEU A 424 5.24 -2.16 -10.53
N LEU A 425 4.49 -1.69 -9.52
CA LEU A 425 4.69 -0.36 -8.94
C LEU A 425 6.04 -0.23 -8.22
N ALA A 426 6.47 -1.29 -7.55
CA ALA A 426 7.75 -1.37 -6.86
C ALA A 426 8.93 -1.49 -7.84
N GLU A 427 8.86 -2.45 -8.76
CA GLU A 427 9.99 -2.92 -9.55
C GLU A 427 10.11 -2.28 -10.93
N GLU A 428 9.00 -1.96 -11.59
CA GLU A 428 9.03 -1.37 -12.94
C GLU A 428 8.76 0.14 -12.93
N SER A 429 7.94 0.62 -11.99
CA SER A 429 7.67 2.05 -11.80
C SER A 429 8.59 2.72 -10.79
N ASN A 430 9.41 1.94 -10.08
CA ASN A 430 10.40 2.42 -9.10
C ASN A 430 9.83 3.33 -7.99
N LEU A 431 8.55 3.20 -7.64
CA LEU A 431 7.89 4.09 -6.67
C LEU A 431 8.43 3.93 -5.25
N GLY A 432 9.11 2.82 -4.97
CA GLY A 432 9.74 2.54 -3.70
C GLY A 432 11.11 3.20 -3.47
N CYS A 433 11.76 3.69 -4.53
CA CYS A 433 13.17 4.09 -4.45
C CYS A 433 13.41 5.43 -3.74
N VAL A 434 12.37 6.22 -3.51
CA VAL A 434 12.47 7.56 -2.92
C VAL A 434 11.51 7.64 -1.73
N ASN A 435 12.01 8.21 -0.63
CA ASN A 435 11.15 8.66 0.45
C ASN A 435 10.49 9.96 0.02
N ASP A 436 9.24 10.18 0.45
CA ASP A 436 8.78 11.55 0.60
C ASP A 436 9.56 12.18 1.76
#